data_AF-A0AAQ1ALN0-F1
#
_entry.id   AF-A0AAQ1ALN0-F1
#
_cell.length_a   1.000
_cell.length_b   1.000
_cell.length_c   1.000
_cell.angle_alpha   90.00
_cell.angle_beta   90.00
_cell.angle_gamma   90.00
#
_symmetry.space_group_name_H-M   'P 1'
#
loop_
_entity.id
_entity.type
_entity.pdbx_description
1 polymer ?
#
loop_
_entity_poly.entity_id
_entity_poly.type
_entity_poly.pdbx_seq_one_letter_code
_entity_poly.pdbx_strand_id
1 'polypeptide(L)'
;MAFDVEKLNLLEKVRDFRFALALLAFAALADVLLVLMTGSNLWAFKWNDIASRPGPWLLLVLAYSVMMTLGAGLISSFAMAVLELFVPKIQHWLATPIPPQNPDPTRYVHRWEAEKALAQVAESARPKAVEKQLAERAIDEGRWQALVGAGWVGMALVALDWNMAGSGIAALSQWHAWMPWLVLAIPALPCVYHAWVGVPVHDLIEWPQVAEDLYQKRSAALVAMRTS
;
A
#
# COMPACT_ATOMS: atom_id res chain seq x y z
N MET A 1 -31.83 -4.22 -9.54
CA MET A 1 -30.38 -4.55 -9.50
C MET A 1 -30.28 -6.03 -9.20
N ALA A 2 -30.02 -6.87 -10.21
CA ALA A 2 -29.85 -8.30 -9.99
C ALA A 2 -28.49 -8.52 -9.34
N PHE A 3 -28.49 -9.13 -8.15
CA PHE A 3 -27.29 -9.58 -7.48
C PHE A 3 -26.73 -10.76 -8.27
N ASP A 4 -25.63 -10.50 -8.97
CA ASP A 4 -25.04 -11.47 -9.89
C ASP A 4 -24.11 -12.41 -9.11
N VAL A 5 -24.60 -13.63 -8.86
CA VAL A 5 -23.94 -14.66 -8.03
C VAL A 5 -22.64 -15.14 -8.68
N GLU A 6 -22.48 -14.99 -10.00
CA GLU A 6 -21.23 -15.31 -10.70
C GLU A 6 -20.08 -14.37 -10.33
N LYS A 7 -20.37 -13.14 -9.87
CA LYS A 7 -19.35 -12.20 -9.33
C LYS A 7 -18.94 -12.49 -7.88
N LEU A 8 -19.53 -13.51 -7.26
CA LEU A 8 -19.35 -13.89 -5.85
C LEU A 8 -18.43 -15.10 -5.68
N ASN A 9 -17.60 -15.42 -6.67
CA ASN A 9 -16.55 -16.42 -6.50
C ASN A 9 -15.47 -15.89 -5.55
N LEU A 10 -15.75 -16.02 -4.25
CA LEU A 10 -14.91 -15.54 -3.16
C LEU A 10 -13.52 -16.18 -3.21
N LEU A 11 -13.39 -17.39 -3.74
CA LEU A 11 -12.10 -18.07 -3.92
C LEU A 11 -11.22 -17.38 -4.97
N GLU A 12 -11.79 -16.89 -6.07
CA GLU A 12 -11.07 -16.08 -7.07
C GLU A 12 -10.73 -14.70 -6.52
N LYS A 13 -11.60 -14.11 -5.71
CA LYS A 13 -11.33 -12.83 -5.03
C LYS A 13 -10.32 -12.95 -3.90
N VAL A 14 -10.26 -14.07 -3.18
CA VAL A 14 -9.23 -14.33 -2.16
C VAL A 14 -7.84 -14.47 -2.76
N ARG A 15 -7.73 -14.83 -4.06
CA ARG A 15 -6.47 -14.73 -4.80
C ARG A 15 -6.04 -13.28 -5.04
N ASP A 16 -6.97 -12.32 -5.01
CA ASP A 16 -6.62 -10.90 -4.98
C ASP A 16 -6.19 -10.52 -3.55
N PHE A 17 -4.89 -10.28 -3.40
CA PHE A 17 -4.28 -9.87 -2.14
C PHE A 17 -4.96 -8.65 -1.51
N ARG A 18 -5.46 -7.71 -2.34
CA ARG A 18 -6.15 -6.50 -1.85
C ARG A 18 -7.49 -6.85 -1.19
N PHE A 19 -8.21 -7.81 -1.77
CA PHE A 19 -9.48 -8.28 -1.22
C PHE A 19 -9.27 -9.09 0.05
N ALA A 20 -8.24 -9.95 0.09
CA ALA A 20 -7.87 -10.69 1.31
C ALA A 20 -7.49 -9.74 2.46
N LEU A 21 -6.74 -8.68 2.17
CA LEU A 21 -6.36 -7.65 3.13
C LEU A 21 -7.58 -6.88 3.65
N ALA A 22 -8.49 -6.48 2.76
CA ALA A 22 -9.72 -5.80 3.12
C ALA A 22 -10.62 -6.67 4.00
N LEU A 23 -10.74 -7.96 3.66
CA LEU A 23 -11.51 -8.92 4.44
C LEU A 23 -10.91 -9.14 5.83
N LEU A 24 -9.57 -9.23 5.93
CA LEU A 24 -8.88 -9.34 7.21
C LEU A 24 -9.08 -8.10 8.08
N ALA A 25 -8.91 -6.90 7.51
CA ALA A 25 -9.15 -5.64 8.22
C ALA A 25 -10.61 -5.52 8.69
N PHE A 26 -11.56 -5.92 7.85
CA PHE A 26 -12.97 -5.96 8.21
C PHE A 26 -13.23 -6.95 9.35
N ALA A 27 -12.67 -8.16 9.29
CA ALA A 27 -12.82 -9.18 10.32
C ALA A 27 -12.23 -8.71 11.66
N ALA A 28 -10.99 -8.21 11.68
CA ALA A 28 -10.36 -7.71 12.90
C ALA A 28 -11.15 -6.53 13.51
N LEU A 29 -11.63 -5.59 12.69
CA LEU A 29 -12.46 -4.49 13.17
C LEU A 29 -13.81 -4.98 13.72
N ALA A 30 -14.45 -5.93 13.03
CA ALA A 30 -15.71 -6.51 13.47
C ALA A 30 -15.54 -7.22 14.82
N ASP A 31 -14.45 -7.95 15.00
CA ASP A 31 -14.14 -8.63 16.25
C ASP A 31 -13.92 -7.63 17.38
N VAL A 32 -13.15 -6.57 17.11
CA VAL A 32 -12.91 -5.50 18.08
C VAL A 32 -14.23 -4.84 18.51
N LEU A 33 -15.07 -4.48 17.55
CA LEU A 33 -16.36 -3.84 17.84
C LEU A 33 -17.32 -4.78 18.56
N LEU A 34 -17.34 -6.07 18.21
CA LEU A 34 -18.19 -7.05 18.87
C LEU A 34 -17.80 -7.24 20.34
N VAL A 35 -16.51 -7.32 20.64
CA VAL A 35 -16.04 -7.42 22.03
C VAL A 35 -16.38 -6.14 22.79
N LEU A 36 -16.21 -4.96 22.20
CA LEU A 36 -16.57 -3.69 22.85
C LEU A 36 -18.07 -3.55 23.10
N MET A 37 -18.91 -4.00 22.17
CA MET A 37 -20.38 -3.85 22.27
C MET A 37 -21.04 -4.96 23.08
N THR A 38 -20.50 -6.18 23.06
CA THR A 38 -21.18 -7.37 23.56
C THR A 38 -20.34 -8.23 24.50
N GLY A 39 -19.04 -7.95 24.63
CA GLY A 39 -18.09 -8.78 25.38
C GLY A 39 -17.81 -10.13 24.70
N SER A 40 -18.23 -10.31 23.46
CA SER A 40 -18.10 -11.56 22.70
C SER A 40 -17.36 -11.33 21.39
N ASN A 41 -16.72 -12.36 20.87
CA ASN A 41 -15.96 -12.31 19.61
C ASN A 41 -16.78 -12.88 18.43
N LEU A 42 -16.23 -12.76 17.22
CA LEU A 42 -16.80 -13.27 15.98
C LEU A 42 -17.14 -14.77 16.02
N TRP A 43 -16.37 -15.56 16.78
CA TRP A 43 -16.54 -17.01 16.87
C TRP A 43 -17.73 -17.40 17.76
N ALA A 44 -17.93 -16.66 18.84
CA ALA A 44 -18.99 -16.90 19.81
C ALA A 44 -20.27 -16.11 19.51
N PHE A 45 -20.26 -15.23 18.51
CA PHE A 45 -21.40 -14.41 18.15
C PHE A 45 -22.51 -15.23 17.46
N LYS A 46 -23.75 -15.10 17.94
CA LYS A 46 -24.92 -15.74 17.33
C LYS A 46 -25.45 -14.88 16.18
N TRP A 47 -25.00 -15.19 14.97
CA TRP A 47 -25.39 -14.50 13.73
C TRP A 47 -26.90 -14.52 13.40
N ASN A 48 -27.70 -15.36 14.06
CA ASN A 48 -29.16 -15.34 13.87
C ASN A 48 -29.84 -14.09 14.48
N ASP A 49 -29.17 -13.34 15.37
CA ASP A 49 -29.69 -12.09 15.94
C ASP A 49 -29.42 -10.86 15.06
N ILE A 50 -28.84 -11.03 13.86
CA ILE A 50 -28.49 -9.90 12.97
C ILE A 50 -29.73 -9.12 12.53
N ALA A 51 -30.82 -9.82 12.20
CA ALA A 51 -32.03 -9.19 11.68
C ALA A 51 -32.75 -8.32 12.74
N SER A 52 -32.49 -8.57 14.02
CA SER A 52 -33.17 -7.88 15.12
C SER A 52 -32.45 -6.59 15.55
N ARG A 53 -31.19 -6.36 15.11
CA ARG A 53 -30.37 -5.19 15.50
C ARG A 53 -29.54 -4.64 14.33
N PRO A 54 -30.13 -3.82 13.43
CA PRO A 54 -29.41 -3.24 12.29
C PRO A 54 -28.42 -2.12 12.68
N GLY A 55 -28.59 -1.48 13.83
CA GLY A 55 -27.74 -0.36 14.29
C GLY A 55 -26.25 -0.70 14.44
N PRO A 56 -25.88 -1.79 15.15
CA PRO A 56 -24.50 -2.26 15.24
C PRO A 56 -23.83 -2.53 13.88
N TRP A 57 -24.60 -2.99 12.89
CA TRP A 57 -24.09 -3.21 11.52
C TRP A 57 -23.81 -1.91 10.78
N LEU A 58 -24.72 -0.93 10.89
CA LEU A 58 -24.47 0.42 10.36
C LEU A 58 -23.22 1.02 11.00
N LEU A 59 -23.05 0.88 12.31
CA LEU A 59 -21.85 1.33 13.02
C LEU A 59 -20.59 0.59 12.56
N LEU A 60 -20.65 -0.72 12.32
CA LEU A 60 -19.53 -1.50 11.79
C LEU A 60 -19.12 -1.03 10.38
N VAL A 61 -20.08 -0.86 9.47
CA VAL A 61 -19.82 -0.37 8.11
C VAL A 61 -19.28 1.06 8.13
N LEU A 62 -19.84 1.93 8.97
CA LEU A 62 -19.35 3.30 9.17
C LEU A 62 -17.94 3.31 9.75
N ALA A 63 -17.68 2.55 10.81
CA ALA A 63 -16.37 2.45 11.43
C ALA A 63 -15.33 1.89 10.45
N TYR A 64 -15.68 0.86 9.68
CA TYR A 64 -14.81 0.32 8.64
C TYR A 64 -14.52 1.36 7.57
N SER A 65 -15.53 2.06 7.07
CA SER A 65 -15.37 3.11 6.05
C SER A 65 -14.47 4.25 6.55
N VAL A 66 -14.70 4.73 7.78
CA VAL A 66 -13.88 5.77 8.41
C VAL A 66 -12.44 5.31 8.65
N MET A 67 -12.25 4.10 9.16
CA MET A 67 -10.92 3.56 9.43
C MET A 67 -10.12 3.35 8.15
N MET A 68 -10.75 2.86 7.08
CA MET A 68 -10.07 2.64 5.79
C MET A 68 -9.83 3.92 4.99
N THR A 69 -10.57 5.01 5.26
CA THR A 69 -10.37 6.30 4.58
C THR A 69 -9.46 7.24 5.36
N LEU A 70 -9.80 7.54 6.61
CA LEU A 70 -9.06 8.48 7.45
C LEU A 70 -7.95 7.78 8.25
N GLY A 71 -8.27 6.62 8.83
CA GLY A 71 -7.31 5.82 9.59
C GLY A 71 -6.14 5.36 8.73
N ALA A 72 -6.39 4.95 7.49
CA ALA A 72 -5.35 4.55 6.54
C ALA A 72 -4.32 5.64 6.27
N GLY A 73 -4.77 6.87 5.98
CA GLY A 73 -3.87 7.99 5.75
C GLY A 73 -3.05 8.34 7.00
N LEU A 74 -3.70 8.44 8.17
CA LEU A 74 -3.05 8.83 9.42
C LEU A 74 -2.05 7.78 9.92
N ILE A 75 -2.48 6.51 9.99
CA ILE A 75 -1.64 5.41 10.49
C ILE A 75 -0.47 5.18 9.54
N SER A 76 -0.70 5.23 8.23
CA SER A 76 0.37 5.12 7.24
C SER A 76 1.40 6.25 7.37
N SER A 77 0.94 7.50 7.49
CA SER A 77 1.83 8.65 7.64
C SER A 77 2.68 8.55 8.90
N PHE A 78 2.06 8.18 10.02
CA PHE A 78 2.77 7.99 11.28
C PHE A 78 3.76 6.82 11.20
N ALA A 79 3.34 5.67 10.66
CA ALA A 79 4.19 4.49 10.51
C ALA A 79 5.40 4.76 9.60
N MET A 80 5.20 5.46 8.48
CA MET A 80 6.28 5.86 7.57
C MET A 80 7.25 6.83 8.24
N ALA A 81 6.76 7.85 8.97
CA ALA A 81 7.62 8.78 9.70
C ALA A 81 8.47 8.07 10.76
N VAL A 82 7.90 7.08 11.45
CA VAL A 82 8.64 6.23 12.39
C VAL A 82 9.65 5.37 11.64
N LEU A 83 9.27 4.75 10.52
CA LEU A 83 10.16 3.88 9.75
C LEU A 83 11.34 4.64 9.15
N GLU A 84 11.16 5.86 8.66
CA GLU A 84 12.22 6.72 8.12
C GLU A 84 13.37 6.93 9.12
N LEU A 85 13.10 6.89 10.43
CA LEU A 85 14.13 6.97 11.46
C LEU A 85 15.00 5.70 11.56
N PHE A 86 14.49 4.55 11.12
CA PHE A 86 15.13 3.25 11.29
C PHE A 86 15.60 2.60 9.99
N VAL A 87 14.92 2.85 8.86
CA VAL A 87 15.24 2.32 7.53
C VAL A 87 16.70 2.60 7.12
N PRO A 88 17.27 3.81 7.30
CA PRO A 88 18.66 4.07 6.92
C PRO A 88 19.66 3.23 7.71
N LYS A 89 19.38 2.95 9.00
CA LYS A 89 20.24 2.12 9.84
C LYS A 89 20.21 0.65 9.40
N ILE A 90 19.03 0.16 9.04
CA ILE A 90 18.84 -1.23 8.58
C ILE A 90 19.48 -1.39 7.19
N GLN A 91 19.27 -0.46 6.27
CA GLN A 91 19.87 -0.47 4.93
C GLN A 91 21.40 -0.37 4.98
N HIS A 92 21.95 0.47 5.85
CA HIS A 92 23.40 0.56 6.07
C HIS A 92 23.99 -0.76 6.58
N TRP A 93 23.25 -1.50 7.39
CA TRP A 93 23.67 -2.79 7.95
C TRP A 93 23.60 -3.93 6.93
N LEU A 94 22.65 -3.86 5.98
CA LEU A 94 22.36 -4.93 5.01
C LEU A 94 23.07 -4.80 3.66
N ALA A 95 23.81 -3.72 3.42
CA ALA A 95 24.61 -3.51 2.20
C ALA A 95 23.85 -3.86 0.91
N THR A 96 22.58 -3.47 0.82
CA THR A 96 21.69 -3.78 -0.32
C THR A 96 21.78 -2.71 -1.42
N PRO A 97 21.42 -3.08 -2.67
CA PRO A 97 22.22 -2.76 -3.84
C PRO A 97 21.96 -1.38 -4.43
N ILE A 98 22.94 -0.95 -5.23
CA ILE A 98 22.94 0.18 -6.14
C ILE A 98 21.57 0.29 -6.84
N PRO A 99 20.96 1.49 -6.91
CA PRO A 99 19.68 1.67 -7.58
C PRO A 99 19.73 1.15 -9.03
N PRO A 100 18.64 0.56 -9.54
CA PRO A 100 18.62 -0.01 -10.88
C PRO A 100 19.04 1.05 -11.91
N GLN A 101 20.18 0.81 -12.57
CA GLN A 101 20.66 1.68 -13.64
C GLN A 101 19.69 1.62 -14.81
N ASN A 102 19.44 2.79 -15.42
CA ASN A 102 18.61 2.89 -16.60
C ASN A 102 19.17 1.97 -17.71
N PRO A 103 18.42 0.93 -18.14
CA PRO A 103 18.91 -0.05 -19.11
C PRO A 103 19.09 0.56 -20.51
N ASP A 104 18.39 1.65 -20.83
CA ASP A 104 18.57 2.39 -22.08
C ASP A 104 18.42 3.91 -21.86
N PRO A 105 19.54 4.59 -21.55
CA PRO A 105 19.54 6.02 -21.25
C PRO A 105 19.29 6.92 -22.47
N THR A 106 19.22 6.35 -23.69
CA THR A 106 18.93 7.11 -24.92
C THR A 106 17.45 7.14 -25.27
N ARG A 107 16.66 6.25 -24.65
CA ARG A 107 15.24 6.10 -24.91
C ARG A 107 14.36 6.49 -23.72
N TYR A 108 14.84 6.21 -22.52
CA TYR A 108 14.09 6.44 -21.29
C TYR A 108 14.73 7.52 -20.43
N VAL A 109 13.88 8.36 -19.83
CA VAL A 109 14.25 9.36 -18.83
C VAL A 109 13.66 9.01 -17.47
N HIS A 110 14.29 9.43 -16.39
CA HIS A 110 13.65 9.27 -15.08
C HIS A 110 12.43 10.18 -14.95
N ARG A 111 11.46 9.78 -14.14
CA ARG A 111 10.21 10.52 -13.91
C ARG A 111 10.44 11.99 -13.56
N TRP A 112 11.35 12.27 -12.63
CA TRP A 112 11.68 13.64 -12.22
C TRP A 112 12.26 14.48 -13.37
N GLU A 113 12.99 13.85 -14.31
CA GLU A 113 13.55 14.51 -15.49
C GLU A 113 12.45 14.84 -16.49
N ALA A 114 11.53 13.90 -16.71
CA ALA A 114 10.35 14.13 -17.55
C ALA A 114 9.49 15.26 -16.98
N GLU A 115 9.15 15.24 -15.69
CA GLU A 115 8.33 16.28 -15.06
C GLU A 115 9.01 17.66 -15.17
N LYS A 116 10.32 17.73 -14.93
CA LYS A 116 11.09 18.96 -15.07
C LYS A 116 11.12 19.47 -16.52
N ALA A 117 11.31 18.57 -17.49
CA ALA A 117 11.30 18.92 -18.90
C ALA A 117 9.91 19.38 -19.37
N LEU A 118 8.85 18.69 -18.92
CA LEU A 118 7.46 18.99 -19.28
C LEU A 118 6.99 20.33 -18.68
N ALA A 119 7.51 20.71 -17.50
CA ALA A 119 7.29 22.03 -16.92
C ALA A 119 7.88 23.18 -17.74
N GLN A 120 8.91 22.92 -18.56
CA GLN A 120 9.56 23.90 -19.44
C GLN A 120 8.91 23.99 -20.83
N VAL A 121 8.03 23.05 -21.18
CA VAL A 121 7.32 23.02 -22.47
C VAL A 121 5.98 23.73 -22.35
N ALA A 122 5.69 24.62 -23.30
CA ALA A 122 4.41 25.29 -23.41
C ALA A 122 3.27 24.27 -23.54
N GLU A 123 2.14 24.54 -22.86
CA GLU A 123 1.04 23.58 -22.72
C GLU A 123 0.47 23.09 -24.07
N SER A 124 0.47 23.94 -25.09
CA SER A 124 0.05 23.61 -26.46
C SER A 124 1.00 22.66 -27.21
N ALA A 125 2.25 22.56 -26.76
CA ALA A 125 3.31 21.75 -27.37
C ALA A 125 3.67 20.51 -26.54
N ARG A 126 2.95 20.25 -25.43
CA ARG A 126 3.23 19.10 -24.57
C ARG A 126 2.91 17.78 -25.27
N PRO A 127 3.82 16.79 -25.24
CA PRO A 127 3.58 15.50 -25.83
C PRO A 127 2.55 14.71 -25.01
N LYS A 128 1.32 14.59 -25.54
CA LYS A 128 0.20 13.86 -24.92
C LYS A 128 0.53 12.42 -24.52
N ALA A 129 1.44 11.77 -25.25
CA ALA A 129 1.90 10.42 -24.92
C ALA A 129 2.65 10.36 -23.57
N VAL A 130 3.48 11.37 -23.28
CA VAL A 130 4.24 11.48 -22.03
C VAL A 130 3.31 11.85 -20.87
N GLU A 131 2.38 12.79 -21.09
CA GLU A 131 1.36 13.14 -20.10
C GLU A 131 0.49 11.94 -19.72
N LYS A 132 0.09 11.13 -20.72
CA LYS A 132 -0.65 9.90 -20.48
C LYS A 132 0.17 8.89 -19.65
N GLN A 133 1.45 8.70 -19.97
CA GLN A 133 2.33 7.81 -19.19
C GLN A 133 2.50 8.30 -17.74
N LEU A 134 2.63 9.62 -17.53
CA LEU A 134 2.70 10.21 -16.19
C LEU A 134 1.40 10.02 -15.41
N ALA A 135 0.25 10.24 -16.05
CA ALA A 135 -1.05 10.09 -15.41
C ALA A 135 -1.36 8.63 -15.04
N GLU A 136 -1.07 7.67 -15.93
CA GLU A 136 -1.23 6.23 -15.65
C GLU A 136 -0.35 5.81 -14.47
N ARG A 137 0.88 6.32 -14.39
CA ARG A 137 1.78 6.06 -13.25
C ARG A 137 1.30 6.67 -11.96
N ALA A 138 0.82 7.91 -11.97
CA ALA A 138 0.26 8.54 -10.78
C ALA A 138 -0.92 7.74 -10.21
N ILE A 139 -1.74 7.13 -11.09
CA ILE A 139 -2.82 6.23 -10.69
C ILE A 139 -2.27 4.95 -10.04
N ASP A 140 -1.25 4.32 -10.63
CA ASP A 140 -0.67 3.08 -10.09
C ASP A 140 0.08 3.31 -8.77
N GLU A 141 0.77 4.44 -8.63
CA GLU A 141 1.35 4.88 -7.36
C GLU A 141 0.27 5.13 -6.32
N GLY A 142 -0.81 5.81 -6.68
CA GLY A 142 -1.95 6.03 -5.77
C GLY A 142 -2.58 4.71 -5.32
N ARG A 143 -2.70 3.72 -6.22
CA ARG A 143 -3.18 2.37 -5.90
C ARG A 143 -2.22 1.65 -4.95
N TRP A 144 -0.92 1.77 -5.16
CA TRP A 144 0.10 1.19 -4.29
C TRP A 144 0.10 1.83 -2.90
N GLN A 145 0.10 3.15 -2.82
CA GLN A 145 0.02 3.88 -1.55
C GLN A 145 -1.25 3.54 -0.77
N ALA A 146 -2.39 3.40 -1.46
CA ALA A 146 -3.63 2.94 -0.83
C ALA A 146 -3.52 1.50 -0.29
N LEU A 147 -2.82 0.60 -1.00
CA LEU A 147 -2.57 -0.76 -0.54
C LEU A 147 -1.65 -0.78 0.69
N VAL A 148 -0.58 0.01 0.69
CA VAL A 148 0.33 0.16 1.83
C VAL A 148 -0.41 0.73 3.03
N GLY A 149 -1.23 1.77 2.84
CA GLY A 149 -2.04 2.35 3.91
C GLY A 149 -3.04 1.35 4.50
N ALA A 150 -3.70 0.56 3.66
CA ALA A 150 -4.56 -0.54 4.11
C ALA A 150 -3.76 -1.61 4.87
N GLY A 151 -2.51 -1.88 4.48
CA GLY A 151 -1.59 -2.77 5.18
C GLY A 151 -1.32 -2.29 6.60
N TRP A 152 -0.96 -1.01 6.77
CA TRP A 152 -0.72 -0.43 8.09
C TRP A 152 -1.95 -0.46 9.00
N VAL A 153 -3.14 -0.18 8.46
CA VAL A 153 -4.41 -0.30 9.19
C VAL A 153 -4.68 -1.75 9.58
N GLY A 154 -4.49 -2.68 8.65
CA GLY A 154 -4.67 -4.11 8.93
C GLY A 154 -3.74 -4.57 10.05
N MET A 155 -2.47 -4.17 10.04
CA MET A 155 -1.53 -4.45 11.12
C MET A 155 -1.99 -3.88 12.46
N ALA A 156 -2.43 -2.61 12.49
CA ALA A 156 -2.90 -1.96 13.70
C ALA A 156 -4.16 -2.64 14.28
N LEU A 157 -5.10 -3.03 13.42
CA LEU A 157 -6.32 -3.72 13.82
C LEU A 157 -6.03 -5.12 14.36
N VAL A 158 -5.17 -5.89 13.70
CA VAL A 158 -4.75 -7.22 14.17
C VAL A 158 -4.01 -7.11 15.52
N ALA A 159 -3.14 -6.11 15.68
CA ALA A 159 -2.45 -5.87 16.95
C ALA A 159 -3.43 -5.47 18.06
N LEU A 160 -4.40 -4.60 17.75
CA LEU A 160 -5.44 -4.20 18.70
C LEU A 160 -6.30 -5.39 19.14
N ASP A 161 -6.75 -6.18 18.16
CA ASP A 161 -7.51 -7.40 18.40
C ASP A 161 -6.73 -8.36 19.29
N TRP A 162 -5.47 -8.68 18.96
CA TRP A 162 -4.63 -9.56 19.80
C TRP A 162 -4.49 -9.06 21.25
N ASN A 163 -4.39 -7.74 21.47
CA ASN A 163 -4.24 -7.18 22.82
C ASN A 163 -5.56 -7.01 23.57
N MET A 164 -6.70 -7.34 22.97
CA MET A 164 -8.00 -7.20 23.62
C MET A 164 -8.50 -8.52 24.18
N ALA A 165 -8.63 -8.59 25.50
CA ALA A 165 -9.09 -9.79 26.18
C ALA A 165 -10.49 -10.21 25.68
N GLY A 166 -10.61 -11.48 25.27
CA GLY A 166 -11.87 -12.06 24.78
C GLY A 166 -12.09 -11.96 23.28
N SER A 167 -11.23 -11.26 22.53
CA SER A 167 -11.29 -11.23 21.06
C SER A 167 -10.87 -12.58 20.44
N GLY A 168 -11.14 -12.75 19.14
CA GLY A 168 -10.83 -13.97 18.40
C GLY A 168 -9.32 -14.18 18.23
N ILE A 169 -8.54 -13.14 17.93
CA ILE A 169 -7.08 -13.30 17.78
C ILE A 169 -6.43 -13.53 19.15
N ALA A 170 -6.90 -12.84 20.19
CA ALA A 170 -6.45 -13.10 21.56
C ALA A 170 -6.77 -14.53 22.00
N ALA A 171 -7.98 -15.02 21.71
CA ALA A 171 -8.38 -16.41 21.99
C ALA A 171 -7.52 -17.41 21.20
N LEU A 172 -7.30 -17.20 19.90
CA LEU A 172 -6.44 -18.05 19.06
C LEU A 172 -5.01 -18.12 19.60
N SER A 173 -4.49 -17.01 20.13
CA SER A 173 -3.13 -16.96 20.70
C SER A 173 -2.95 -17.85 21.92
N GLN A 174 -4.02 -18.15 22.67
CA GLN A 174 -3.98 -19.06 23.81
C GLN A 174 -3.78 -20.52 23.38
N TRP A 175 -4.26 -20.88 22.19
CA TRP A 175 -4.12 -22.23 21.62
C TRP A 175 -2.84 -22.34 20.80
N HIS A 176 -2.48 -21.27 20.09
CA HIS A 176 -1.30 -21.20 19.23
C HIS A 176 -0.62 -19.83 19.39
N ALA A 177 0.41 -19.77 20.24
CA ALA A 177 1.15 -18.53 20.52
C ALA A 177 1.77 -17.85 19.29
N TRP A 178 1.99 -18.59 18.20
CA TRP A 178 2.55 -18.09 16.95
C TRP A 178 1.50 -17.50 15.98
N MET A 179 0.21 -17.80 16.16
CA MET A 179 -0.85 -17.37 15.24
C MET A 179 -0.95 -15.86 15.04
N PRO A 180 -0.87 -15.01 16.09
CA PRO A 180 -0.93 -13.56 15.91
C PRO A 180 0.17 -13.03 14.99
N TRP A 181 1.36 -13.60 15.05
CA TRP A 181 2.48 -13.23 14.18
C TRP A 181 2.22 -13.59 12.71
N LEU A 182 1.60 -14.74 12.45
CA LEU A 182 1.23 -15.14 11.09
C LEU A 182 0.12 -14.24 10.53
N VAL A 183 -0.87 -13.90 11.36
CA VAL A 183 -1.95 -12.98 10.97
C VAL A 183 -1.43 -11.56 10.73
N LEU A 184 -0.45 -11.09 11.52
CA LEU A 184 0.24 -9.81 11.32
C LEU A 184 1.12 -9.79 10.06
N ALA A 185 1.70 -10.93 9.67
CA ALA A 185 2.57 -10.99 8.51
C ALA A 185 1.85 -10.64 7.20
N ILE A 186 0.57 -11.04 7.07
CA ILE A 186 -0.24 -10.80 5.87
C ILE A 186 -0.35 -9.29 5.54
N PRO A 187 -0.82 -8.41 6.43
CA PRO A 187 -0.88 -6.97 6.17
C PRO A 187 0.50 -6.29 6.18
N ALA A 188 1.52 -6.91 6.79
CA ALA A 188 2.88 -6.37 6.83
C ALA A 188 3.62 -6.45 5.48
N LEU A 189 3.30 -7.43 4.62
CA LEU A 189 3.99 -7.64 3.33
C LEU A 189 4.10 -6.37 2.45
N PRO A 190 3.02 -5.66 2.10
CA PRO A 190 3.11 -4.45 1.28
C PRO A 190 3.87 -3.32 2.00
N CYS A 191 3.75 -3.25 3.33
CA CYS A 191 4.42 -2.25 4.15
C CYS A 191 5.95 -2.45 4.15
N VAL A 192 6.39 -3.69 4.39
CA VAL A 192 7.81 -4.07 4.35
C VAL A 192 8.37 -3.88 2.95
N TYR A 193 7.64 -4.30 1.90
CA TYR A 193 8.07 -4.08 0.52
C TYR A 193 8.25 -2.59 0.23
N HIS A 194 7.27 -1.75 0.62
CA HIS A 194 7.34 -0.32 0.39
C HIS A 194 8.51 0.33 1.14
N ALA A 195 8.76 -0.09 2.38
CA ALA A 195 9.87 0.39 3.18
C ALA A 195 11.26 0.02 2.63
N TRP A 196 11.36 -1.17 2.04
CA TRP A 196 12.64 -1.73 1.59
C TRP A 196 12.97 -1.43 0.14
N VAL A 197 11.98 -1.51 -0.74
CA VAL A 197 12.14 -1.40 -2.19
C VAL A 197 11.52 -0.10 -2.72
N GLY A 198 10.60 0.51 -1.97
CA GLY A 198 9.84 1.67 -2.44
C GLY A 198 8.62 1.25 -3.25
N VAL A 199 8.15 2.13 -4.12
CA VAL A 199 7.00 1.85 -4.98
C VAL A 199 7.46 0.90 -6.10
N PRO A 200 6.75 -0.23 -6.37
CA PRO A 200 7.08 -1.15 -7.47
C PRO A 200 6.72 -0.61 -8.86
N VAL A 201 6.88 0.69 -9.09
CA VAL A 201 6.59 1.34 -10.37
C VAL A 201 7.91 1.58 -11.09
N HIS A 202 7.94 1.32 -12.40
CA HIS A 202 9.11 1.64 -13.22
C HIS A 202 9.24 3.16 -13.29
N ASP A 203 10.37 3.70 -12.81
CA ASP A 203 10.65 5.15 -12.77
C ASP A 203 11.02 5.75 -14.14
N LEU A 204 10.99 4.95 -15.19
CA LEU A 204 11.55 5.27 -16.51
C LEU A 204 10.46 5.59 -17.53
N ILE A 205 10.39 6.82 -18.02
CA ILE A 205 9.41 7.32 -18.99
C ILE A 205 10.02 7.29 -20.39
N GLU A 206 9.26 6.82 -21.37
CA GLU A 206 9.73 6.80 -22.75
C GLU A 206 9.63 8.20 -23.34
N TRP A 207 10.77 8.87 -23.49
CA TRP A 207 10.85 10.19 -24.10
C TRP A 207 12.19 10.37 -24.83
N PRO A 208 12.35 9.74 -26.01
CA PRO A 208 13.64 9.64 -26.69
C PRO A 208 14.27 11.00 -27.00
N GLN A 209 13.46 12.00 -27.38
CA GLN A 209 13.93 13.35 -27.70
C GLN A 209 14.64 14.04 -26.51
N VAL A 210 14.13 13.86 -25.29
CA VAL A 210 14.72 14.45 -24.08
C VAL A 210 15.81 13.53 -23.50
N ALA A 211 15.64 12.22 -23.64
CA ALA A 211 16.64 11.24 -23.23
C ALA A 211 17.98 11.44 -23.95
N GLU A 212 17.93 11.66 -25.27
CA GLU A 212 19.14 11.87 -26.08
C GLU A 212 19.86 13.18 -25.72
N ASP A 213 19.13 14.28 -25.52
CA ASP A 213 19.71 15.57 -25.09
C ASP A 213 20.32 15.49 -23.67
N LEU A 214 19.66 14.80 -22.73
CA LEU A 214 20.20 14.56 -21.39
C LEU A 214 21.44 13.66 -21.41
N TYR A 215 21.44 12.62 -22.25
CA TYR A 215 22.59 11.73 -22.43
C TYR A 215 23.81 12.49 -22.99
N GLN A 216 23.60 13.33 -24.01
CA GLN A 216 24.65 14.18 -24.58
C GLN A 216 25.21 15.18 -23.56
N LYS A 217 24.34 15.82 -22.76
CA LYS A 217 24.77 16.74 -21.69
C LYS A 217 25.59 16.05 -20.60
N ARG A 218 25.16 14.86 -20.15
CA ARG A 218 25.86 14.07 -19.12
C ARG A 218 27.22 13.58 -19.61
N SER A 219 27.29 13.07 -20.85
CA SER A 219 28.54 12.63 -21.45
C SER A 219 29.53 13.79 -21.65
N ALA A 220 29.07 14.96 -22.10
CA ALA A 220 29.90 16.15 -22.20
C ALA A 220 30.44 16.62 -20.84
N ALA A 221 29.61 16.61 -19.79
CA ALA A 221 30.03 16.98 -18.43
C ALA A 221 31.07 16.01 -17.85
N LEU A 222 30.89 14.70 -18.09
CA LEU A 222 31.86 13.67 -17.67
C LEU A 222 33.20 13.82 -18.38
N VAL A 223 33.19 14.17 -19.67
CA VAL A 223 34.42 14.45 -20.43
C VAL A 223 35.13 15.69 -19.87
N ALA A 224 34.39 16.76 -19.59
CA ALA A 224 34.96 18.01 -19.05
C ALA A 224 35.61 17.82 -17.67
N MET A 225 35.01 17.03 -16.78
CA MET A 225 35.59 16.69 -15.46
C MET A 225 36.85 15.83 -15.55
N ARG A 226 37.05 15.10 -16.65
CA ARG A 226 38.21 14.21 -16.83
C ARG A 226 39.42 14.95 -17.41
N THR A 227 39.22 16.14 -17.95
CA THR A 227 40.24 16.98 -18.57
C THR A 227 40.62 18.21 -17.73
N SER A 228 40.03 18.38 -16.53
CA SER A 228 40.39 19.39 -15.52
C SER A 228 41.24 18.78 -14.42
#